data_AF-A0A8S1ADQ9-F1
#
_entry.id   AF-A0A8S1ADQ9-F1
#
_cell.length_a   1.000
_cell.length_b   1.000
_cell.length_c   1.000
_cell.angle_alpha   90.00
_cell.angle_beta   90.00
_cell.angle_gamma   90.00
#
_symmetry.space_group_name_H-M   'P 1'
#
loop_
_entity.id
_entity.type
_entity.pdbx_description
1 polymer ?
#
loop_
_entity_poly.entity_id
_entity_poly.type
_entity_poly.pdbx_seq_one_letter_code
_entity_poly.pdbx_strand_id
1 'polypeptide(L)'
;MNGFYLALFFILQYSMKLKADIPNNNPQNWDPPYLSKDPEPMNCTTIVNAFAQYASDLTRCSIMYARPITLCENCIKEYMNFHTKYQELLTTVVNGTSCKSMFISQDRLDAVLEYHDNILSIWDKGHCNACYDWSNPAAPTLSNQTVHFNTLYKETNNCIQKYTAENKSEVCNKCMQEYLQLDDYYKTLSEDAVGVDSICMDVFDSMNATRSTWSKTYNCCKLRRSPEIIFLCCAAIISALPLFYYIMLRYCGPIRDFPNVLKQSRFKQTILRSINRRIN
;
A
#
# COMPACT_ATOMS: atom_id res chain seq x y z
N MET A 1 -21.65 -42.63 -21.26
CA MET A 1 -20.92 -41.44 -20.77
C MET A 1 -19.47 -41.83 -20.38
N ASN A 2 -18.69 -42.41 -21.31
CA ASN A 2 -17.37 -43.01 -21.02
C ASN A 2 -16.24 -42.45 -21.92
N GLY A 3 -16.32 -41.19 -22.32
CA GLY A 3 -15.31 -40.56 -23.21
C GLY A 3 -14.41 -39.52 -22.56
N PHE A 4 -14.81 -38.94 -21.43
CA PHE A 4 -14.12 -37.77 -20.84
C PHE A 4 -13.07 -38.12 -19.76
N TYR A 5 -13.13 -39.31 -19.16
CA TYR A 5 -12.20 -39.71 -18.10
C TYR A 5 -10.84 -40.22 -18.62
N LEU A 6 -10.78 -40.68 -19.87
CA LEU A 6 -9.53 -41.16 -20.48
C LEU A 6 -8.58 -40.02 -20.89
N ALA A 7 -9.12 -38.84 -21.25
CA ALA A 7 -8.29 -37.70 -21.63
C ALA A 7 -7.55 -37.06 -20.43
N LEU A 8 -8.15 -37.08 -19.23
CA LEU A 8 -7.54 -36.54 -18.00
C LEU A 8 -6.41 -37.41 -17.45
N PHE A 9 -6.41 -38.72 -17.71
CA PHE A 9 -5.32 -39.62 -17.30
C PHE A 9 -4.06 -39.47 -18.15
N PHE A 10 -4.19 -39.13 -19.44
CA PHE A 10 -3.03 -38.90 -20.31
C PHE A 10 -2.35 -37.55 -20.08
N ILE A 11 -3.10 -36.52 -19.63
CA ILE A 11 -2.53 -35.19 -19.35
C ILE A 11 -1.77 -35.18 -18.00
N LEU A 12 -2.20 -36.00 -17.03
CA LEU A 12 -1.53 -36.08 -15.71
C LEU A 12 -0.28 -36.96 -15.68
N GLN A 13 -0.02 -37.79 -16.69
CA GLN A 13 1.24 -38.54 -16.80
C GLN A 13 2.37 -37.73 -17.46
N TYR A 14 2.06 -36.61 -18.13
CA TYR A 14 3.05 -35.80 -18.83
C TYR A 14 3.75 -34.75 -17.94
N SER A 15 3.29 -34.50 -16.71
CA SER A 15 3.81 -33.45 -15.83
C SER A 15 4.75 -33.92 -14.72
N MET A 16 5.13 -35.20 -14.65
CA MET A 16 6.13 -35.67 -13.68
C MET A 16 7.07 -36.73 -14.27
N LYS A 17 7.90 -36.33 -15.24
CA LYS A 17 9.19 -36.99 -15.53
C LYS A 17 10.19 -35.98 -16.10
N LEU A 18 10.67 -35.06 -15.24
CA LEU A 18 12.04 -34.55 -15.39
C LEU A 18 12.94 -35.44 -14.55
N LYS A 19 13.26 -36.62 -15.08
CA LYS A 19 14.48 -37.33 -14.69
C LYS A 19 15.59 -36.67 -15.48
N ALA A 20 16.48 -35.98 -14.78
CA ALA A 20 17.77 -35.62 -15.34
C ALA A 20 18.50 -36.95 -15.62
N ASP A 21 18.67 -37.27 -16.90
CA ASP A 21 19.64 -38.29 -17.30
C ASP A 21 21.03 -37.71 -17.03
N ILE A 22 21.67 -38.19 -15.97
CA ILE A 22 23.10 -37.96 -15.73
C ILE A 22 23.84 -38.89 -16.68
N PRO A 23 24.55 -38.39 -17.71
CA PRO A 23 25.45 -39.23 -18.46
C PRO A 23 26.62 -39.58 -17.53
N ASN A 24 26.81 -40.87 -17.28
CA ASN A 24 28.02 -41.42 -16.69
C ASN A 24 29.18 -41.22 -17.68
N ASN A 25 29.73 -40.01 -17.70
CA ASN A 25 31.02 -39.73 -18.30
C ASN A 25 31.89 -39.10 -17.22
N ASN A 26 33.04 -39.74 -17.01
CA ASN A 26 34.22 -39.27 -16.28
C ASN A 26 34.37 -37.74 -16.43
N PRO A 27 34.70 -36.97 -15.37
CA PRO A 27 34.78 -35.51 -15.47
C PRO A 27 35.94 -35.11 -16.38
N GLN A 28 35.64 -35.01 -17.67
CA GLN A 28 36.52 -34.40 -18.63
C GLN A 28 36.40 -32.89 -18.36
N ASN A 29 37.48 -32.36 -17.79
CA ASN A 29 37.71 -30.95 -17.58
C ASN A 29 37.59 -30.23 -18.93
N TRP A 30 36.42 -29.67 -19.21
CA TRP A 30 36.18 -28.77 -20.34
C TRP A 30 36.20 -27.34 -19.79
N ASP A 31 37.38 -26.86 -19.43
CA ASP A 31 37.61 -25.43 -19.29
C ASP A 31 37.53 -24.82 -20.70
N PRO A 32 36.59 -23.88 -20.98
CA PRO A 32 36.60 -23.13 -22.22
C PRO A 32 37.90 -22.31 -22.27
N PRO A 33 38.70 -22.38 -23.35
CA PRO A 33 40.01 -21.76 -23.41
C PRO A 33 39.93 -20.26 -23.73
N TYR A 34 39.15 -19.48 -22.99
CA TYR A 34 39.21 -18.01 -22.97
C TYR A 34 38.60 -17.47 -21.67
N LEU A 35 39.30 -17.65 -20.55
CA LEU A 35 39.25 -16.68 -19.47
C LEU A 35 40.64 -16.62 -18.85
N SER A 36 41.53 -15.84 -19.47
CA SER A 36 42.68 -15.31 -18.74
C SER A 36 42.11 -14.41 -17.66
N LYS A 37 41.80 -15.00 -16.50
CA LYS A 37 41.50 -14.29 -15.27
C LYS A 37 42.81 -13.58 -14.92
N ASP A 38 42.98 -12.35 -15.39
CA ASP A 38 43.86 -11.42 -14.71
C ASP A 38 43.53 -11.54 -13.22
N PRO A 39 44.52 -11.66 -12.33
CA PRO A 39 44.27 -11.84 -10.92
C PRO A 39 43.48 -10.63 -10.46
N GLU A 40 42.17 -10.84 -10.34
CA GLU A 40 41.24 -9.89 -9.78
C GLU A 40 41.87 -9.38 -8.49
N PRO A 41 41.99 -8.05 -8.31
CA PRO A 41 42.64 -7.50 -7.14
C PRO A 41 41.92 -8.08 -5.92
N MET A 42 42.64 -8.89 -5.14
CA MET A 42 42.12 -9.68 -4.00
C MET A 42 41.22 -8.85 -3.06
N ASN A 43 41.46 -7.54 -3.01
CA ASN A 43 40.68 -6.57 -2.26
C ASN A 43 39.28 -6.28 -2.84
N CYS A 44 39.10 -6.16 -4.16
CA CYS A 44 37.79 -5.90 -4.75
C CYS A 44 36.85 -7.12 -4.63
N THR A 45 37.35 -8.35 -4.83
CA THR A 45 36.56 -9.58 -4.57
C THR A 45 36.10 -9.65 -3.12
N THR A 46 36.95 -9.24 -2.19
CA THR A 46 36.61 -9.23 -0.75
C THR A 46 35.49 -8.24 -0.45
N ILE A 47 35.52 -7.05 -1.06
CA ILE A 47 34.47 -6.04 -0.89
C ILE A 47 33.14 -6.53 -1.47
N VAL A 48 33.11 -7.10 -2.69
CA VAL A 48 31.86 -7.58 -3.28
C VAL A 48 31.28 -8.78 -2.50
N ASN A 49 32.13 -9.66 -1.97
CA ASN A 49 31.70 -10.76 -1.12
C ASN A 49 31.06 -10.25 0.18
N ALA A 50 31.66 -9.24 0.81
CA ALA A 50 31.09 -8.60 2.00
C ALA A 50 29.77 -7.89 1.67
N PHE A 51 29.67 -7.21 0.52
CA PHE A 51 28.43 -6.61 0.05
C PHE A 51 27.34 -7.68 -0.13
N ALA A 52 27.64 -8.80 -0.79
CA ALA A 52 26.69 -9.89 -0.99
C ALA A 52 26.19 -10.48 0.34
N GLN A 53 27.09 -10.61 1.32
CA GLN A 53 26.72 -11.05 2.67
C GLN A 53 25.75 -10.05 3.34
N TYR A 54 26.06 -8.76 3.32
CA TYR A 54 25.19 -7.75 3.94
C TYR A 54 23.86 -7.58 3.19
N ALA A 55 23.84 -7.74 1.87
CA ALA A 55 22.62 -7.78 1.08
C ALA A 55 21.72 -8.95 1.50
N SER A 56 22.30 -10.14 1.69
CA SER A 56 21.58 -11.31 2.21
C SER A 56 21.06 -11.08 3.63
N ASP A 57 21.88 -10.50 4.52
CA ASP A 57 21.49 -10.24 5.90
C ASP A 57 20.34 -9.23 6.00
N LEU A 58 20.41 -8.13 5.23
CA LEU A 58 19.33 -7.14 5.17
C LEU A 58 18.04 -7.73 4.58
N THR A 59 18.15 -8.51 3.50
CA THR A 59 17.00 -9.19 2.89
C THR A 59 16.35 -10.17 3.86
N ARG A 60 17.15 -10.94 4.59
CA ARG A 60 16.65 -11.83 5.63
C ARG A 60 15.96 -11.05 6.74
N CYS A 61 16.57 -9.97 7.21
CA CYS A 61 15.99 -9.15 8.26
C CYS A 61 14.63 -8.56 7.85
N SER A 62 14.54 -7.96 6.66
CA SER A 62 13.30 -7.34 6.17
C SER A 62 12.15 -8.34 6.03
N ILE A 63 12.44 -9.57 5.61
CA ILE A 63 11.43 -10.65 5.54
C ILE A 63 10.97 -11.08 6.93
N MET A 64 11.89 -11.22 7.90
CA MET A 64 11.56 -11.67 9.26
C MET A 64 10.70 -10.65 10.02
N TYR A 65 10.86 -9.35 9.72
CA TYR A 65 10.10 -8.25 10.34
C TYR A 65 9.02 -7.67 9.42
N ALA A 66 8.54 -8.45 8.45
CA ALA A 66 7.49 -8.02 7.53
C ALA A 66 6.07 -8.10 8.14
N ARG A 67 5.85 -8.85 9.23
CA ARG A 67 4.55 -9.02 9.89
C ARG A 67 4.69 -9.32 11.40
N PRO A 68 4.22 -8.42 12.29
CA PRO A 68 3.88 -7.01 12.03
C PRO A 68 5.09 -6.26 11.44
N ILE A 69 4.85 -5.18 10.69
CA ILE A 69 5.94 -4.44 10.06
C ILE A 69 6.71 -3.68 11.14
N THR A 70 7.95 -4.09 11.38
CA THR A 70 8.91 -3.46 12.30
C THR A 70 10.31 -3.46 11.71
N LEU A 71 10.39 -3.41 10.38
CA LEU A 71 11.62 -3.61 9.62
C LEU A 71 12.55 -2.40 9.75
N CYS A 72 12.02 -1.19 9.83
CA CYS A 72 12.84 0.02 9.88
C CYS A 72 13.64 0.03 11.19
N GLU A 73 12.98 -0.28 12.31
CA GLU A 73 13.58 -0.31 13.64
C GLU A 73 14.54 -1.49 13.84
N ASN A 74 14.16 -2.70 13.41
CA ASN A 74 14.92 -3.90 13.70
C ASN A 74 16.05 -4.19 12.70
N CYS A 75 16.02 -3.60 11.50
CA CYS A 75 17.00 -3.88 10.44
C CYS A 75 17.97 -2.73 10.15
N ILE A 76 17.99 -1.69 10.99
CA ILE A 76 18.85 -0.52 10.77
C ILE A 76 20.33 -0.88 10.70
N LYS A 77 20.78 -1.85 11.51
CA LYS A 77 22.19 -2.26 11.54
C LYS A 77 22.59 -2.91 10.20
N GLU A 78 21.77 -3.83 9.73
CA GLU A 78 21.95 -4.53 8.46
C GLU A 78 21.89 -3.54 7.29
N TYR A 79 20.98 -2.57 7.33
CA TYR A 79 20.89 -1.48 6.38
C TYR A 79 22.18 -0.65 6.33
N MET A 80 22.70 -0.22 7.48
CA MET A 80 23.93 0.57 7.55
C MET A 80 25.14 -0.20 6.99
N ASN A 81 25.26 -1.48 7.30
CA ASN A 81 26.34 -2.32 6.76
C ASN A 81 26.24 -2.48 5.25
N PHE A 82 25.03 -2.76 4.74
CA PHE A 82 24.75 -2.88 3.32
C PHE A 82 25.07 -1.57 2.57
N HIS A 83 24.54 -0.45 3.05
CA HIS A 83 24.73 0.86 2.45
C HIS A 83 26.21 1.27 2.44
N THR A 84 26.88 1.18 3.60
CA THR A 84 28.29 1.57 3.74
C THR A 84 29.19 0.71 2.86
N LYS A 85 28.94 -0.61 2.80
CA LYS A 85 29.76 -1.51 1.99
C LYS A 85 29.56 -1.29 0.49
N TYR A 86 28.35 -0.92 0.07
CA TYR A 86 28.11 -0.50 -1.31
C TYR A 86 28.85 0.80 -1.64
N GLN A 87 28.85 1.80 -0.74
CA GLN A 87 29.64 3.02 -0.93
C GLN A 87 31.16 2.75 -1.01
N GLU A 88 31.66 1.82 -0.20
CA GLU A 88 33.05 1.35 -0.28
C GLU A 88 33.36 0.69 -1.63
N LEU A 89 32.45 -0.13 -2.15
CA LEU A 89 32.58 -0.73 -3.48
C LEU A 89 32.65 0.33 -4.59
N LEU A 90 31.85 1.40 -4.47
CA LEU A 90 31.83 2.49 -5.45
C LEU A 90 33.10 3.35 -5.44
N THR A 91 33.74 3.50 -4.28
CA THR A 91 34.83 4.48 -4.06
C THR A 91 36.22 3.84 -4.08
N THR A 92 36.34 2.53 -3.84
CA THR A 92 37.63 1.86 -3.75
C THR A 92 38.31 1.71 -5.11
N VAL A 93 39.61 2.02 -5.15
CA VAL A 93 40.51 1.85 -6.30
C VAL A 93 41.70 1.01 -5.88
N VAL A 94 41.95 -0.09 -6.57
CA VAL A 94 43.07 -1.01 -6.32
C VAL A 94 43.97 -1.06 -7.54
N ASN A 95 45.25 -0.75 -7.37
CA ASN A 95 46.25 -0.75 -8.46
C ASN A 95 45.80 0.07 -9.69
N GLY A 96 45.14 1.22 -9.46
CA GLY A 96 44.62 2.09 -10.52
C GLY A 96 43.30 1.64 -11.16
N THR A 97 42.77 0.47 -10.78
CA THR A 97 41.47 -0.04 -11.26
C THR A 97 40.40 0.17 -10.20
N SER A 98 39.26 0.78 -10.57
CA SER A 98 38.14 0.97 -9.64
C SER A 98 37.36 -0.34 -9.47
N CYS A 99 36.99 -0.70 -8.23
CA CYS A 99 36.15 -1.86 -7.99
C CYS A 99 34.74 -1.68 -8.61
N LYS A 100 34.25 -0.43 -8.68
CA LYS A 100 33.02 -0.07 -9.40
C LYS A 100 33.10 -0.52 -10.86
N SER A 101 34.17 -0.16 -11.56
CA SER A 101 34.35 -0.54 -12.96
C SER A 101 34.61 -2.03 -13.16
N MET A 102 34.70 -2.83 -12.10
CA MET A 102 34.88 -4.27 -12.21
C MET A 102 33.56 -5.04 -12.00
N PHE A 103 32.66 -4.52 -11.17
CA PHE A 103 31.45 -5.24 -10.77
C PHE A 103 30.14 -4.54 -11.14
N ILE A 104 30.19 -3.25 -11.45
CA ILE A 104 29.02 -2.43 -11.75
C ILE A 104 29.10 -1.99 -13.21
N SER A 105 28.00 -2.21 -13.93
CA SER A 105 27.81 -1.85 -15.33
C SER A 105 28.85 -2.45 -16.29
N GLN A 106 29.35 -3.65 -15.97
CA GLN A 106 30.24 -4.42 -16.84
C GLN A 106 29.50 -5.30 -17.84
N ASP A 107 28.29 -5.72 -17.49
CA ASP A 107 27.45 -6.56 -18.32
C ASP A 107 26.01 -6.01 -18.38
N ARG A 108 25.20 -6.60 -19.25
CA ARG A 108 23.81 -6.16 -19.46
C ARG A 108 22.86 -6.52 -18.31
N LEU A 109 23.25 -7.47 -17.46
CA LEU A 109 22.46 -7.88 -16.31
C LEU A 109 22.71 -6.95 -15.11
N ASP A 110 23.95 -6.48 -14.94
CA ASP A 110 24.41 -5.60 -13.86
C ASP A 110 23.89 -6.06 -12.48
N ALA A 111 24.11 -7.34 -12.17
CA ALA A 111 23.46 -7.99 -11.05
C ALA A 111 23.69 -7.28 -9.71
N VAL A 112 24.89 -6.73 -9.49
CA VAL A 112 25.24 -6.01 -8.27
C VAL A 112 24.39 -4.76 -8.10
N LEU A 113 24.22 -3.96 -9.16
CA LEU A 113 23.38 -2.78 -9.16
C LEU A 113 21.90 -3.14 -9.00
N GLU A 114 21.43 -4.15 -9.76
CA GLU A 114 20.03 -4.58 -9.72
C GLU A 114 19.63 -5.09 -8.33
N TYR A 115 20.47 -5.90 -7.68
CA TYR A 115 20.23 -6.33 -6.30
C TYR A 115 20.31 -5.17 -5.32
N HIS A 116 21.26 -4.25 -5.50
CA HIS A 116 21.35 -3.06 -4.66
C HIS A 116 20.04 -2.26 -4.68
N ASP A 117 19.58 -1.90 -5.89
CA ASP A 117 18.43 -1.03 -6.08
C ASP A 117 17.13 -1.71 -5.62
N ASN A 118 16.97 -3.01 -5.89
CA ASN A 118 15.79 -3.75 -5.43
C ASN A 118 15.71 -3.81 -3.90
N ILE A 119 16.83 -4.12 -3.23
CA ILE A 119 16.89 -4.19 -1.76
C ILE A 119 16.66 -2.79 -1.17
N LEU A 120 17.30 -1.76 -1.71
CA LEU A 120 17.13 -0.38 -1.27
C LEU A 120 15.69 0.10 -1.46
N SER A 121 15.02 -0.32 -2.54
CA SER A 121 13.62 0.04 -2.79
C SER A 121 12.66 -0.40 -1.67
N ILE A 122 12.98 -1.48 -0.94
CA ILE A 122 12.16 -1.92 0.21
C ILE A 122 12.29 -0.94 1.36
N TRP A 123 13.51 -0.45 1.61
CA TRP A 123 13.78 0.56 2.63
C TRP A 123 13.09 1.89 2.30
N ASP A 124 13.18 2.32 1.04
CA ASP A 124 12.61 3.58 0.57
C ASP A 124 11.08 3.55 0.54
N LYS A 125 10.47 2.45 0.05
CA LYS A 125 9.00 2.26 0.10
C LYS A 125 8.47 2.18 1.53
N GLY A 126 9.30 1.73 2.48
CA GLY A 126 9.01 1.75 3.90
C GLY A 126 9.12 3.13 4.54
N HIS A 127 9.58 4.15 3.79
CA HIS A 127 9.93 5.47 4.32
C HIS A 127 10.80 5.38 5.58
N CYS A 128 11.67 4.37 5.66
CA CYS A 128 12.38 4.06 6.90
C CYS A 128 13.33 5.17 7.35
N ASN A 129 13.82 6.00 6.41
CA ASN A 129 14.62 7.18 6.75
C ASN A 129 13.85 8.15 7.67
N ALA A 130 12.51 8.23 7.58
CA ALA A 130 11.69 9.09 8.43
C ALA A 130 11.57 8.60 9.88
N CYS A 131 11.85 7.32 10.15
CA CYS A 131 11.89 6.80 11.52
C CYS A 131 13.10 7.36 12.32
N TYR A 132 14.13 7.88 11.64
CA TYR A 132 15.43 8.20 12.21
C TYR A 132 15.82 9.68 12.06
N ASP A 133 16.61 10.15 13.02
CA ASP A 133 17.41 11.37 12.90
C ASP A 133 18.80 11.02 12.35
N TRP A 134 19.14 11.61 11.21
CA TRP A 134 20.38 11.40 10.47
C TRP A 134 21.47 12.43 10.80
N SER A 135 21.31 13.22 11.87
CA SER A 135 22.31 14.18 12.34
C SER A 135 23.70 13.56 12.54
N ASN A 136 23.76 12.27 12.91
CA ASN A 136 24.99 11.46 12.88
C ASN A 136 24.84 10.30 11.89
N PRO A 137 25.34 10.44 10.64
CA PRO A 137 25.15 9.43 9.60
C PRO A 137 25.76 8.07 9.93
N ALA A 138 26.80 8.00 10.78
CA ALA A 138 27.44 6.75 11.15
C ALA A 138 26.65 5.93 12.18
N ALA A 139 25.76 6.60 12.93
CA ALA A 139 24.95 5.98 13.97
C ALA A 139 23.59 6.69 14.06
N PRO A 140 22.66 6.43 13.12
CA PRO A 140 21.34 7.04 13.13
C PRO A 140 20.57 6.61 14.38
N THR A 141 19.92 7.58 15.03
CA THR A 141 19.10 7.35 16.22
C THR A 141 17.63 7.54 15.88
N LEU A 142 16.74 6.83 16.57
CA LEU A 142 15.30 7.03 16.37
C LEU A 142 14.93 8.52 16.55
N SER A 143 14.09 9.03 15.65
CA SER A 143 13.63 10.40 15.74
C SER A 143 12.80 10.61 17.01
N ASN A 144 12.80 11.82 17.56
CA ASN A 144 11.98 12.15 18.73
C ASN A 144 10.50 11.85 18.50
N GLN A 145 10.04 11.97 17.25
CA GLN A 145 8.66 11.65 16.87
C GLN A 145 8.36 10.15 16.99
N THR A 146 9.22 9.31 16.43
CA THR A 146 9.10 7.85 16.51
C THR A 146 9.18 7.36 17.95
N VAL A 147 10.10 7.89 18.75
CA VAL A 147 10.24 7.54 20.18
C VAL A 147 8.96 7.88 20.96
N HIS A 148 8.38 9.06 20.70
CA HIS A 148 7.14 9.47 21.36
C HIS A 148 5.96 8.59 20.95
N PHE A 149 5.83 8.29 19.65
CA PHE A 149 4.82 7.35 19.15
C PHE A 149 4.95 5.97 19.82
N ASN A 150 6.15 5.40 19.85
CA ASN A 150 6.41 4.08 20.44
C ASN A 150 6.09 4.03 21.92
N THR A 151 6.28 5.15 22.64
CA THR A 151 5.91 5.27 24.05
C THR A 151 4.38 5.16 24.22
N LEU A 152 3.63 6.00 23.50
CA LEU A 152 2.15 5.99 23.55
C LEU A 152 1.57 4.64 23.07
N TYR A 153 2.18 4.06 22.04
CA TYR A 153 1.81 2.74 21.51
C TYR A 153 2.00 1.65 22.56
N LYS A 154 3.15 1.64 23.26
CA LYS A 154 3.43 0.69 24.33
C LYS A 154 2.46 0.86 25.51
N GLU A 155 2.16 2.09 25.92
CA GLU A 155 1.19 2.38 26.98
C GLU A 155 -0.21 1.87 26.61
N THR A 156 -0.66 2.16 25.40
CA THR A 156 -1.96 1.69 24.86
C THR A 156 -2.02 0.16 24.84
N ASN A 157 -0.99 -0.51 24.31
CA ASN A 157 -0.93 -1.97 24.26
C ASN A 157 -0.87 -2.59 25.65
N ASN A 158 -0.11 -2.02 26.58
CA ASN A 158 -0.05 -2.51 27.96
C ASN A 158 -1.43 -2.41 28.63
N CYS A 159 -2.15 -1.31 28.43
CA CYS A 159 -3.52 -1.17 28.92
C CYS A 159 -4.43 -2.25 28.32
N ILE A 160 -4.43 -2.40 26.99
CA ILE A 160 -5.25 -3.38 26.29
C ILE A 160 -4.94 -4.79 26.80
N GLN A 161 -3.66 -5.17 26.89
CA GLN A 161 -3.24 -6.50 27.35
C GLN A 161 -3.70 -6.77 28.79
N LYS A 162 -3.52 -5.80 29.70
CA LYS A 162 -3.96 -5.91 31.09
C LYS A 162 -5.46 -6.22 31.19
N TYR A 163 -6.30 -5.39 30.58
CA TYR A 163 -7.75 -5.58 30.67
C TYR A 163 -8.27 -6.72 29.78
N THR A 164 -7.52 -7.17 28.79
CA THR A 164 -7.85 -8.39 28.04
C THR A 164 -7.71 -9.63 28.93
N ALA A 165 -6.70 -9.67 29.80
CA ALA A 165 -6.51 -10.76 30.75
C ALA A 165 -7.50 -10.72 31.92
N GLU A 166 -7.86 -9.52 32.39
CA GLU A 166 -8.78 -9.34 33.52
C GLU A 166 -10.26 -9.42 33.09
N ASN A 167 -10.71 -8.51 32.22
CA ASN A 167 -12.10 -8.42 31.76
C ASN A 167 -12.18 -7.75 30.38
N LYS A 168 -12.30 -8.57 29.33
CA LYS A 168 -12.34 -8.12 27.94
C LYS A 168 -13.40 -7.05 27.64
N SER A 169 -14.51 -7.03 28.38
CA SER A 169 -15.60 -6.06 28.16
C SER A 169 -15.26 -4.65 28.62
N GLU A 170 -14.24 -4.48 29.48
CA GLU A 170 -13.84 -3.19 30.03
C GLU A 170 -12.73 -2.48 29.24
N VAL A 171 -12.05 -3.18 28.32
CA VAL A 171 -10.94 -2.63 27.50
C VAL A 171 -11.30 -1.27 26.89
N CYS A 172 -12.48 -1.17 26.27
CA CYS A 172 -12.92 0.07 25.63
C CYS A 172 -13.10 1.23 26.60
N ASN A 173 -13.53 0.98 27.84
CA ASN A 173 -13.79 2.02 28.82
C ASN A 173 -12.51 2.43 29.56
N LYS A 174 -11.64 1.45 29.83
CA LYS A 174 -10.43 1.64 30.64
C LYS A 174 -9.22 2.12 29.84
N CYS A 175 -9.15 1.78 28.55
CA CYS A 175 -8.03 2.14 27.67
C CYS A 175 -8.37 3.20 26.63
N MET A 176 -9.56 3.84 26.73
CA MET A 176 -10.00 4.86 25.78
C MET A 176 -9.03 6.04 25.76
N GLN A 177 -8.55 6.47 26.93
CA GLN A 177 -7.71 7.66 27.03
C GLN A 177 -6.36 7.44 26.34
N GLU A 178 -5.71 6.33 26.63
CA GLU A 178 -4.42 5.94 26.03
C GLU A 178 -4.56 5.80 24.52
N TYR A 179 -5.63 5.13 24.06
CA TYR A 179 -5.93 5.00 22.63
C TYR A 179 -6.13 6.38 21.96
N LEU A 180 -6.89 7.29 22.58
CA LEU A 180 -7.12 8.63 22.03
C LEU A 180 -5.83 9.46 21.97
N GLN A 181 -4.98 9.39 23.00
CA GLN A 181 -3.69 10.07 23.00
C GLN A 181 -2.79 9.56 21.86
N LEU A 182 -2.72 8.25 21.66
CA LEU A 182 -2.01 7.65 20.54
C LEU A 182 -2.60 8.09 19.17
N ASP A 183 -3.92 8.03 19.02
CA ASP A 183 -4.61 8.38 17.78
C ASP A 183 -4.46 9.87 17.42
N ASP A 184 -4.55 10.74 18.42
CA ASP A 184 -4.37 12.17 18.22
C ASP A 184 -2.92 12.50 17.91
N TYR A 185 -1.94 11.89 18.58
CA TYR A 185 -0.55 12.07 18.22
C TYR A 185 -0.25 11.60 16.79
N TYR A 186 -0.74 10.42 16.40
CA TYR A 186 -0.58 9.92 15.03
C TYR A 186 -1.14 10.90 13.98
N LYS A 187 -2.29 11.54 14.24
CA LYS A 187 -2.86 12.56 13.33
C LYS A 187 -1.96 13.79 13.20
N THR A 188 -1.15 14.12 14.21
CA THR A 188 -0.16 15.22 14.11
C THR A 188 1.05 14.86 13.26
N LEU A 189 1.35 13.58 13.10
CA LEU A 189 2.44 13.09 12.25
C LEU A 189 2.04 13.02 10.77
N SER A 190 0.75 12.86 10.49
CA SER A 190 0.23 12.86 9.13
C SER A 190 -0.05 14.28 8.64
N GLU A 191 0.74 14.80 7.70
CA GLU A 191 0.47 16.11 7.04
C GLU A 191 -0.88 16.11 6.29
N ASP A 192 -1.35 14.94 5.85
CA ASP A 192 -2.67 14.75 5.26
C ASP A 192 -3.60 13.94 6.16
N ALA A 193 -4.90 14.25 6.15
CA ALA A 193 -5.94 13.44 6.78
C ALA A 193 -6.01 11.98 6.25
N VAL A 194 -5.26 11.69 5.18
CA VAL A 194 -5.12 10.37 4.52
C VAL A 194 -3.82 9.65 4.93
N GLY A 195 -2.81 10.34 5.46
CA GLY A 195 -1.62 9.77 6.11
C GLY A 195 -0.61 9.06 5.20
N VAL A 196 -0.31 9.59 4.01
CA VAL A 196 0.36 8.80 2.96
C VAL A 196 1.84 9.15 2.72
N ASP A 197 2.31 10.39 2.91
CA ASP A 197 3.55 10.77 2.20
C ASP A 197 4.83 10.93 3.04
N SER A 198 4.81 10.80 4.38
CA SER A 198 6.03 11.05 5.19
C SER A 198 6.20 10.24 6.47
N ILE A 199 5.27 9.35 6.82
CA ILE A 199 5.35 8.56 8.05
C ILE A 199 6.07 7.25 7.76
N CYS A 200 7.01 6.85 8.61
CA CYS A 200 7.68 5.57 8.43
C CYS A 200 6.73 4.38 8.65
N MET A 201 6.97 3.30 7.91
CA MET A 201 6.02 2.19 7.80
C MET A 201 5.79 1.45 9.12
N ASP A 202 6.79 1.38 10.01
CA ASP A 202 6.66 0.76 11.33
C ASP A 202 5.57 1.47 12.18
N VAL A 203 5.54 2.81 12.15
CA VAL A 203 4.52 3.64 12.82
C VAL A 203 3.16 3.45 12.17
N PHE A 204 3.11 3.50 10.83
CA PHE A 204 1.88 3.33 10.06
C PHE A 204 1.21 1.97 10.32
N ASP A 205 1.96 0.87 10.21
CA ASP A 205 1.44 -0.49 10.41
C ASP A 205 1.01 -0.70 11.87
N SER A 206 1.80 -0.23 12.83
CA SER A 206 1.46 -0.29 14.26
C SER A 206 0.15 0.42 14.56
N MET A 207 -0.07 1.63 14.00
CA MET A 207 -1.32 2.36 14.19
C MET A 207 -2.49 1.66 13.50
N ASN A 208 -2.30 1.16 12.28
CA ASN A 208 -3.35 0.45 11.54
C ASN A 208 -3.76 -0.85 12.24
N ALA A 209 -2.79 -1.63 12.74
CA ALA A 209 -3.02 -2.82 13.54
C ALA A 209 -3.77 -2.49 14.84
N THR A 210 -3.40 -1.39 15.51
CA THR A 210 -4.07 -0.91 16.73
C THR A 210 -5.51 -0.51 16.45
N ARG A 211 -5.77 0.29 15.40
CA ARG A 211 -7.13 0.68 14.98
C ARG A 211 -7.99 -0.52 14.59
N SER A 212 -7.41 -1.48 13.87
CA SER A 212 -8.09 -2.73 13.51
C SER A 212 -8.48 -3.52 14.75
N THR A 213 -7.56 -3.66 15.71
CA THR A 213 -7.79 -4.35 16.97
C THR A 213 -8.85 -3.64 17.82
N TRP A 214 -8.74 -2.33 17.97
CA TRP A 214 -9.70 -1.49 18.70
C TRP A 214 -11.12 -1.57 18.14
N SER A 215 -11.25 -1.46 16.81
CA SER A 215 -12.54 -1.44 16.14
C SER A 215 -13.14 -2.82 15.91
N LYS A 216 -12.38 -3.80 15.41
CA LYS A 216 -12.91 -5.12 15.01
C LYS A 216 -12.85 -6.14 16.14
N THR A 217 -11.74 -6.19 16.89
CA THR A 217 -11.55 -7.21 17.94
C THR A 217 -12.33 -6.86 19.21
N TYR A 218 -12.33 -5.58 19.59
CA TYR A 218 -13.00 -5.10 20.82
C TYR A 218 -14.30 -4.34 20.58
N ASN A 219 -14.64 -3.98 19.33
CA ASN A 219 -15.88 -3.25 19.00
C ASN A 219 -16.05 -1.94 19.79
N CYS A 220 -14.95 -1.25 20.08
CA CYS A 220 -14.97 -0.01 20.86
C CYS A 220 -15.56 1.18 20.07
N CYS A 221 -15.56 1.12 18.73
CA CYS A 221 -16.15 2.13 17.87
C CYS A 221 -17.69 1.99 17.80
N LYS A 222 -18.42 2.50 18.80
CA LYS A 222 -19.90 2.55 18.79
C LYS A 222 -20.50 3.77 18.09
N LEU A 223 -19.65 4.70 17.62
CA LEU A 223 -20.04 6.07 17.26
C LEU A 223 -20.99 6.20 16.05
N ARG A 224 -21.14 5.17 15.21
CA ARG A 224 -21.85 5.28 13.92
C ARG A 224 -23.30 4.76 13.93
N ARG A 225 -23.81 4.21 15.03
CA ARG A 225 -25.17 3.63 15.03
C ARG A 225 -26.29 4.65 15.26
N SER A 226 -25.99 5.79 15.87
CA SER A 226 -26.98 6.78 16.32
C SER A 226 -27.34 7.88 15.30
N PRO A 227 -26.41 8.40 14.46
CA PRO A 227 -26.73 9.53 13.56
C PRO A 227 -27.33 9.11 12.20
N GLU A 228 -27.36 7.82 11.86
CA GLU A 228 -27.88 7.36 10.56
C GLU A 228 -29.38 7.63 10.42
N ILE A 229 -30.17 7.49 11.48
CA ILE A 229 -31.62 7.69 11.43
C ILE A 229 -31.97 9.15 11.14
N ILE A 230 -31.32 10.10 11.81
CA ILE A 230 -31.58 11.54 11.62
C ILE A 230 -31.20 11.96 10.19
N PHE A 231 -30.06 11.47 9.70
CA PHE A 231 -29.62 11.72 8.33
C PHE A 231 -30.62 11.19 7.30
N LEU A 232 -31.10 9.95 7.48
CA LEU A 232 -32.09 9.34 6.60
C LEU A 232 -33.43 10.11 6.60
N CYS A 233 -33.89 10.55 7.77
CA CYS A 233 -35.09 11.38 7.87
C CYS A 233 -34.94 12.72 7.12
N CYS A 234 -33.83 13.42 7.30
CA CYS A 234 -33.56 14.68 6.60
C CYS A 234 -33.48 14.47 5.08
N ALA A 235 -32.80 13.42 4.61
CA ALA A 235 -32.71 13.09 3.19
C ALA A 235 -34.09 12.75 2.59
N ALA A 236 -34.94 12.03 3.31
CA ALA A 236 -36.31 11.72 2.89
C ALA A 236 -37.17 12.99 2.76
N ILE A 237 -37.09 13.92 3.72
CA ILE A 237 -37.83 15.19 3.66
C ILE A 237 -37.36 16.01 2.45
N ILE A 238 -36.04 16.19 2.28
CA ILE A 238 -35.48 16.99 1.18
C ILE A 238 -35.85 16.41 -0.19
N SER A 239 -35.81 15.08 -0.34
CA SER A 239 -36.22 14.41 -1.59
C SER A 239 -37.73 14.48 -1.86
N ALA A 240 -38.56 14.60 -0.83
CA ALA A 240 -40.00 14.77 -0.99
C ALA A 240 -40.41 16.21 -1.33
N LEU A 241 -39.61 17.22 -0.96
CA LEU A 241 -39.93 18.65 -1.19
C LEU A 241 -40.26 18.98 -2.67
N PRO A 242 -39.51 18.50 -3.69
CA PRO A 242 -39.85 18.73 -5.10
C PRO A 242 -41.21 18.12 -5.47
N LEU A 243 -41.53 16.91 -4.99
CA LEU A 243 -42.81 16.26 -5.25
C LEU A 243 -43.96 17.07 -4.64
N PHE A 244 -43.80 17.50 -3.39
CA PHE A 244 -44.76 18.39 -2.74
C PHE A 244 -44.91 19.71 -3.50
N TYR A 245 -43.82 20.31 -3.97
CA TYR A 245 -43.86 21.53 -4.77
C TYR A 245 -44.66 21.36 -6.06
N TYR A 246 -44.43 20.28 -6.84
CA TYR A 246 -45.19 20.01 -8.06
C TYR A 246 -46.66 19.70 -7.81
N ILE A 247 -46.97 18.97 -6.72
CA ILE A 247 -48.35 18.71 -6.29
C ILE A 247 -49.04 20.04 -5.91
N MET A 248 -48.38 20.89 -5.14
CA MET A 248 -48.91 22.21 -4.76
C MET A 248 -49.13 23.11 -5.96
N LEU A 249 -48.21 23.14 -6.94
CA LEU A 249 -48.44 23.88 -8.18
C LEU A 249 -49.66 23.36 -8.96
N ARG A 250 -49.90 22.04 -8.96
CA ARG A 250 -51.04 21.44 -9.67
C ARG A 250 -52.38 21.76 -9.03
N TYR A 251 -52.46 21.78 -7.70
CA TYR A 251 -53.74 21.93 -6.98
C TYR A 251 -53.98 23.35 -6.43
N CYS A 252 -52.92 24.09 -6.11
CA CYS A 252 -52.99 25.45 -5.55
C CYS A 252 -52.48 26.52 -6.53
N GLY A 253 -52.02 26.14 -7.73
CA GLY A 253 -51.74 27.10 -8.79
C GLY A 253 -53.02 27.85 -9.15
N PRO A 254 -52.99 29.19 -9.36
CA PRO A 254 -54.16 29.90 -9.82
C PRO A 254 -54.63 29.23 -11.11
N ILE A 255 -55.92 28.90 -11.19
CA ILE A 255 -56.58 28.73 -12.49
C ILE A 255 -56.28 30.03 -13.20
N ARG A 256 -55.26 30.03 -14.07
CA ARG A 256 -55.06 31.11 -15.00
C ARG A 256 -56.29 30.98 -15.87
N ASP A 257 -57.29 31.81 -15.59
CA ASP A 257 -58.22 32.26 -16.62
C ASP A 257 -57.32 32.69 -17.77
N PHE A 258 -57.15 31.79 -18.73
CA PHE A 258 -56.47 32.14 -19.97
C PHE A 258 -57.27 33.34 -20.45
N PRO A 259 -56.67 34.55 -20.59
CA PRO A 259 -57.39 35.64 -21.22
C PRO A 259 -57.86 35.09 -22.55
N ASN A 260 -59.11 35.39 -22.93
CA ASN A 260 -59.85 34.87 -24.10
C ASN A 260 -59.16 35.10 -25.47
N VAL A 261 -57.85 35.33 -25.51
CA VAL A 261 -57.01 35.76 -26.61
C VAL A 261 -56.47 34.58 -27.45
N LEU A 262 -56.64 33.32 -27.01
CA LEU A 262 -56.39 32.14 -27.88
C LEU A 262 -57.67 31.48 -28.40
N LYS A 263 -58.77 32.25 -28.51
CA LYS A 263 -59.95 31.87 -29.28
C LYS A 263 -59.95 32.46 -30.70
N GLN A 264 -58.78 32.73 -31.29
CA GLN A 264 -58.71 33.05 -32.72
C GLN A 264 -58.53 31.76 -33.53
N SER A 265 -59.68 31.24 -34.00
CA SER A 265 -59.78 30.00 -34.76
C SER A 265 -59.24 30.16 -36.19
N ARG A 266 -57.92 30.30 -36.36
CA ARG A 266 -57.29 30.25 -37.69
C ARG A 266 -57.60 28.93 -38.41
N PHE A 267 -57.77 27.83 -37.65
CA PHE A 267 -58.15 26.52 -38.19
C PHE A 267 -59.58 26.50 -38.79
N LYS A 268 -60.53 27.20 -38.18
CA LYS A 268 -61.92 27.30 -38.67
C LYS A 268 -62.01 28.12 -39.96
N GLN A 269 -61.19 29.18 -40.07
CA GLN A 269 -61.09 29.99 -41.29
C GLN A 269 -60.50 29.21 -42.47
N THR A 270 -59.51 28.34 -42.23
CA THR A 270 -58.94 27.47 -43.28
C THR A 270 -59.93 26.41 -43.74
N ILE A 271 -60.69 25.81 -42.83
CA ILE A 271 -61.73 24.81 -43.17
C ILE A 271 -62.88 25.44 -43.97
N LEU A 272 -63.37 26.63 -43.58
CA LEU A 272 -64.43 27.31 -44.34
C LEU A 272 -63.95 27.71 -45.75
N ARG A 273 -62.69 28.12 -45.90
CA ARG A 273 -62.10 28.40 -47.22
C ARG A 273 -61.94 27.15 -48.07
N SER A 274 -61.62 25.98 -47.48
CA SER A 274 -61.48 24.74 -48.24
C SER A 274 -62.83 24.15 -48.67
N ILE A 275 -63.87 24.32 -47.86
CA ILE A 275 -65.24 23.89 -48.18
C ILE A 275 -65.82 24.79 -49.28
N ASN A 276 -65.64 26.11 -49.21
CA ASN A 276 -66.17 27.03 -50.22
C ASN A 276 -65.48 26.91 -51.60
N ARG A 277 -64.25 26.37 -51.65
CA ARG A 277 -63.57 26.02 -52.91
C ARG A 277 -64.02 24.70 -53.54
N ARG A 278 -64.79 23.87 -52.83
CA ARG A 278 -65.33 22.61 -53.39
C ARG A 278 -66.75 22.74 -53.96
N ILE A 279 -67.39 23.90 -53.78
CA ILE A 279 -68.81 24.10 -54.13
C ILE A 279 -68.98 25.05 -55.33
N ASN A 280 -67.89 25.65 -55.84
CA ASN A 280 -67.87 26.44 -57.08
C ASN A 280 -66.90 25.86 -58.09
#